data_AF-A0A396QEH9-F1
#
_entry.id   AF-A0A396QEH9-F1
#
_cell.length_a   1.000
_cell.length_b   1.000
_cell.length_c   1.000
_cell.angle_alpha   90.00
_cell.angle_beta   90.00
_cell.angle_gamma   90.00
#
_symmetry.space_group_name_H-M   'P 1'
#
loop_
_entity.id
_entity.type
_entity.pdbx_description
1 polymer ?
#
loop_
_entity_poly.entity_id
_entity_poly.type
_entity_poly.pdbx_seq_one_letter_code
_entity_poly.pdbx_strand_id
1 'polypeptide(L)'
;MRKTDQLLQQAKFSKRYQGYHYLLLCVELAAEDELRLCSLIKQIYQPVADQYQLTYQDIEKYPDRPGLCLAEWGKRISGGHQRRKVL
;
A
#
# COMPACT_ATOMS: atom_id res chain seq x y z
N MET A 1 6.71 -18.50 -3.68
CA MET A 1 6.58 -17.03 -3.77
C MET A 1 5.28 -16.62 -3.12
N ARG A 2 5.26 -15.57 -2.30
CA ARG A 2 4.01 -15.06 -1.70
C ARG A 2 3.14 -14.41 -2.78
N LYS A 3 1.81 -14.48 -2.67
CA LYS A 3 0.87 -13.86 -3.62
C LYS A 3 1.13 -12.36 -3.79
N THR A 4 1.48 -11.66 -2.72
CA THR A 4 1.78 -10.22 -2.72
C THR A 4 3.01 -9.87 -3.55
N ASP A 5 4.05 -10.71 -3.54
CA ASP A 5 5.28 -10.54 -4.33
C ASP A 5 4.96 -10.61 -5.84
N GLN A 6 4.06 -11.52 -6.24
CA GLN A 6 3.59 -11.63 -7.62
C GLN A 6 2.77 -10.40 -8.04
N LEU A 7 1.90 -9.88 -7.16
CA LEU A 7 1.12 -8.67 -7.43
C LEU A 7 2.04 -7.45 -7.63
N LEU A 8 3.07 -7.30 -6.81
CA LEU A 8 4.05 -6.23 -6.96
C LEU A 8 4.86 -6.37 -8.26
N GLN A 9 5.26 -7.58 -8.63
CA GLN A 9 5.94 -7.83 -9.90
C GLN A 9 5.04 -7.54 -11.10
N GLN A 10 3.75 -7.91 -11.04
CA GLN A 10 2.76 -7.56 -12.08
C GLN A 10 2.53 -6.06 -12.18
N ALA A 11 2.58 -5.34 -11.05
CA ALA A 11 2.56 -3.89 -11.00
C ALA A 11 3.91 -3.23 -11.41
N LYS A 12 4.87 -4.03 -11.91
CA LYS A 12 6.20 -3.60 -12.39
C LYS A 12 7.12 -3.03 -11.31
N PHE A 13 6.86 -3.33 -10.04
CA PHE A 13 7.81 -3.02 -8.98
C PHE A 13 8.99 -3.98 -9.02
N SER A 14 10.19 -3.43 -9.21
CA SER A 14 11.43 -4.19 -9.13
C SER A 14 11.76 -4.51 -7.68
N LYS A 15 12.27 -5.72 -7.41
CA LYS A 15 12.80 -6.10 -6.09
C LYS A 15 14.01 -5.27 -5.65
N ARG A 16 14.66 -4.57 -6.58
CA ARG A 16 15.75 -3.62 -6.29
C ARG A 16 15.24 -2.28 -5.76
N TYR A 17 13.93 -2.05 -5.77
CA TYR A 17 13.32 -0.88 -5.17
C TYR A 17 13.57 -0.87 -3.67
N GLN A 18 14.15 0.22 -3.15
CA GLN A 18 14.49 0.32 -1.73
C GLN A 18 13.26 0.23 -0.83
N GLY A 19 12.10 0.71 -1.28
CA GLY A 19 10.84 0.61 -0.56
C GLY A 19 10.07 -0.70 -0.81
N TYR A 20 10.64 -1.69 -1.51
CA TYR A 20 9.91 -2.90 -1.93
C TYR A 20 9.38 -3.69 -0.74
N HIS A 21 10.18 -3.80 0.32
CA HIS A 21 9.79 -4.52 1.54
C HIS A 21 8.68 -3.79 2.29
N TYR A 22 8.73 -2.46 2.37
CA TYR A 22 7.68 -1.67 3.01
C TYR A 22 6.37 -1.76 2.23
N LEU A 23 6.45 -1.66 0.90
CA LEU A 23 5.29 -1.76 0.02
C LEU A 23 4.66 -3.16 0.11
N LEU A 24 5.46 -4.21 0.17
CA LEU A 24 4.97 -5.58 0.38
C LEU A 24 4.17 -5.69 1.67
N LEU A 25 4.71 -5.22 2.80
CA LEU A 25 4.03 -5.24 4.09
C LEU A 25 2.75 -4.37 4.10
N CYS A 26 2.80 -3.19 3.47
CA CYS A 26 1.60 -2.36 3.34
C CYS A 26 0.48 -3.06 2.58
N VAL A 27 0.81 -3.76 1.49
CA VAL A 27 -0.17 -4.52 0.71
C VAL A 27 -0.63 -5.77 1.47
N GLU A 28 0.25 -6.46 2.21
CA GLU A 28 -0.15 -7.56 3.09
C GLU A 28 -1.17 -7.08 4.15
N LEU A 29 -0.90 -5.96 4.83
CA LEU A 29 -1.81 -5.36 5.81
C LEU A 29 -3.14 -4.92 5.21
N ALA A 30 -3.13 -4.35 4.01
CA ALA A 30 -4.35 -3.94 3.30
C ALA A 30 -5.16 -5.14 2.79
N ALA A 31 -4.50 -6.24 2.39
CA ALA A 31 -5.15 -7.45 1.92
C ALA A 31 -5.80 -8.26 3.05
N GLU A 32 -5.28 -8.14 4.28
CA GLU A 32 -5.90 -8.73 5.48
C GLU A 32 -7.20 -8.02 5.87
N ASP A 33 -7.23 -6.69 5.76
CA ASP A 33 -8.38 -5.86 6.11
C ASP A 33 -8.41 -4.60 5.24
N GLU A 34 -9.27 -4.62 4.22
CA GLU A 34 -9.42 -3.53 3.27
C GLU A 34 -9.88 -2.22 3.93
N LEU A 35 -10.54 -2.28 5.11
CA LEU A 35 -10.97 -1.09 5.85
C LEU A 35 -9.78 -0.28 6.37
N ARG A 36 -8.59 -0.89 6.50
CA ARG A 36 -7.36 -0.19 6.87
C ARG A 36 -6.97 0.86 5.83
N LEU A 37 -7.38 0.68 4.56
CA LEU A 37 -7.17 1.69 3.51
C LEU A 37 -7.89 3.01 3.81
N CYS A 38 -8.98 2.99 4.58
CA CYS A 38 -9.69 4.21 4.99
C CYS A 38 -8.86 5.10 5.94
N SER A 39 -7.87 4.52 6.62
CA SER A 39 -6.94 5.26 7.48
C SER A 39 -5.50 4.82 7.24
N LEU A 40 -5.08 4.92 5.98
CA LEU A 40 -3.79 4.48 5.45
C LEU A 40 -2.60 4.83 6.35
N ILE A 41 -2.51 6.10 6.80
CA ILE A 41 -1.40 6.55 7.64
C ILE A 41 -1.41 5.80 8.98
N LYS A 42 -2.53 5.80 9.70
CA LYS A 42 -2.61 5.25 11.06
C LYS A 42 -2.61 3.72 11.09
N GLN A 43 -3.25 3.08 10.11
CA GLN A 43 -3.54 1.65 10.12
C GLN A 43 -2.58 0.84 9.25
N ILE A 44 -1.77 1.49 8.40
CA ILE A 44 -0.82 0.82 7.50
C ILE A 44 0.57 1.43 7.61
N TYR A 45 0.74 2.73 7.36
CA TYR A 45 2.09 3.31 7.33
C TYR A 45 2.73 3.43 8.70
N GLN A 46 1.98 3.82 9.72
CA GLN A 46 2.45 3.89 11.10
C GLN A 46 2.94 2.52 11.60
N PRO A 47 2.15 1.42 11.53
CA PRO A 47 2.63 0.12 12.01
C PRO A 47 3.81 -0.42 11.20
N VAL A 48 3.87 -0.15 9.89
CA VAL A 48 5.05 -0.53 9.07
C VAL A 48 6.26 0.32 9.47
N ALA A 49 6.10 1.63 9.67
CA ALA A 49 7.19 2.50 10.09
C ALA A 49 7.73 2.11 11.48
N ASP A 50 6.85 1.79 12.43
CA ASP A 50 7.21 1.34 13.77
C ASP A 50 8.05 0.05 13.73
N GLN A 51 7.73 -0.90 12.83
CA GLN A 51 8.51 -2.13 12.65
C GLN A 51 9.96 -1.88 12.21
N TYR A 52 10.20 -0.80 11.46
CA TYR A 52 11.51 -0.45 10.94
C TYR A 52 12.16 0.71 11.69
N GLN A 53 11.57 1.18 12.79
CA GLN A 53 12.03 2.35 13.55
C GLN A 53 12.16 3.61 12.67
N LEU A 54 11.26 3.74 11.70
CA LEU A 54 11.14 4.87 10.78
C LEU A 54 9.93 5.73 11.15
N THR A 55 9.79 6.89 10.51
CA THR A 55 8.54 7.64 10.55
C THR A 55 7.66 7.26 9.36
N TYR A 56 6.33 7.40 9.50
CA TYR A 56 5.41 7.20 8.38
C TYR A 56 5.75 8.10 7.18
N GLN A 57 6.37 9.26 7.43
CA GLN A 57 6.82 10.20 6.40
C GLN A 57 7.98 9.62 5.58
N ASP A 58 8.86 8.82 6.18
CA ASP A 58 9.93 8.14 5.47
C ASP A 58 9.35 7.08 4.54
N ILE A 59 8.32 6.34 4.99
CA ILE A 59 7.58 5.36 4.17
C ILE A 59 6.89 6.06 2.99
N GLU A 60 6.29 7.22 3.21
CA GLU A 60 5.62 8.01 2.15
C GLU A 60 6.61 8.66 1.16
N LYS A 61 7.78 9.10 1.63
CA LYS A 61 8.79 9.82 0.85
C LYS A 61 9.65 8.95 -0.06
N TYR A 62 9.60 7.63 0.05
CA TYR A 62 10.38 6.79 -0.87
C TYR A 62 10.05 7.16 -2.33
N PRO A 63 11.07 7.28 -3.20
CA PRO A 63 11.02 8.05 -4.46
C PRO A 63 10.06 7.51 -5.53
N ASP A 64 9.31 6.45 -5.23
CA ASP A 64 8.28 5.84 -6.08
C ASP A 64 6.97 5.80 -5.27
N ARG A 65 6.27 6.95 -5.21
CA ARG A 65 5.03 7.26 -4.47
C ARG A 65 4.20 6.02 -4.04
N PRO A 66 4.45 5.41 -2.86
CA PRO A 66 3.66 4.27 -2.39
C PRO A 66 2.21 4.66 -2.07
N GLY A 67 1.98 5.93 -1.73
CA GLY A 67 0.64 6.51 -1.53
C GLY A 67 -0.22 6.54 -2.78
N LEU A 68 0.37 6.73 -3.97
CA LEU A 68 -0.38 6.63 -5.22
C LEU A 68 -0.76 5.18 -5.51
N CYS A 69 0.15 4.24 -5.24
CA CYS A 69 -0.06 2.83 -5.56
C CYS A 69 -1.09 2.14 -4.66
N LEU A 70 -1.14 2.41 -3.36
CA LEU A 70 -2.19 1.84 -2.51
C LEU A 70 -3.56 2.49 -2.76
N ALA A 71 -3.61 3.80 -3.06
CA ALA A 71 -4.86 4.47 -3.44
C ALA A 71 -5.36 4.02 -4.81
N GLU A 72 -4.46 3.81 -5.78
CA GLU A 72 -4.81 3.23 -7.08
C GLU A 72 -5.18 1.74 -6.97
N TRP A 73 -4.49 0.96 -6.12
CA TRP A 73 -4.84 -0.43 -5.85
C TRP A 73 -6.23 -0.52 -5.19
N GLY A 74 -6.51 0.30 -4.18
CA GLY A 74 -7.85 0.42 -3.58
C GLY A 74 -8.91 0.78 -4.63
N LYS A 75 -8.64 1.72 -5.55
CA LYS A 75 -9.57 2.03 -6.66
C LYS A 75 -9.75 0.86 -7.65
N ARG A 76 -8.73 0.04 -7.84
CA ARG A 76 -8.70 -1.07 -8.79
C ARG A 76 -9.30 -2.36 -8.21
N ILE A 77 -9.29 -2.52 -6.89
CA ILE A 77 -9.98 -3.58 -6.14
C ILE A 77 -11.45 -3.18 -5.92
N SER A 78 -11.71 -1.93 -5.51
CA SER A 78 -13.07 -1.38 -5.32
C SER A 78 -13.80 -1.02 -6.61
N GLY A 79 -13.19 -1.25 -7.78
CA GLY A 79 -13.84 -1.18 -9.09
C GLY A 79 -15.01 -2.17 -9.27
N GLY A 80 -15.31 -2.97 -8.24
CA GLY A 80 -16.46 -3.85 -8.14
C GLY A 80 -17.70 -3.31 -7.43
N HIS A 81 -17.76 -2.07 -6.90
CA HIS A 81 -19.04 -1.54 -6.39
C HIS A 81 -19.18 0.01 -6.44
N GLN A 82 -20.09 0.42 -7.32
CA GLN A 82 -21.04 1.53 -7.21
C GLN A 82 -20.55 2.95 -6.89
N ARG A 83 -20.66 3.80 -7.92
CA ARG A 83 -20.91 5.26 -7.85
C ARG A 83 -21.71 5.67 -6.60
N ARG A 84 -21.22 6.66 -5.86
CA ARG A 84 -22.05 7.80 -5.45
C ARG A 84 -21.25 9.10 -5.56
N LYS A 85 -21.70 9.95 -6.48
CA LYS A 85 -21.49 11.40 -6.44
C LYS A 85 -22.12 11.90 -5.13
N VAL A 86 -21.37 12.68 -4.35
CA VAL A 86 -21.97 13.58 -3.37
C VAL A 86 -21.84 14.97 -3.97
N LEU A 87 -23.01 15.61 -4.06
CA LEU A 87 -23.26 16.98 -4.53
C LEU A 87 -22.54 18.01 -3.65
#